data_AF-B7J7H4-F1
#
_entry.id   AF-B7J7H4-F1
#
_cell.length_a   1.000
_cell.length_b   1.000
_cell.length_c   1.000
_cell.angle_alpha   90.00
_cell.angle_beta   90.00
_cell.angle_gamma   90.00
#
_symmetry.space_group_name_H-M   'P 1'
#
loop_
_entity.id
_entity.type
_entity.pdbx_description
1 polymer ?
#
loop_
_entity_poly.entity_id
_entity_poly.type
_entity_poly.pdbx_seq_one_letter_code
_entity_poly.pdbx_strand_id
1 'polypeptide(L)' 'MDTKLIIKSLGGPTAVARLIGITKGAVSQWKAIPVDKAILIERATHGSITRQELRPDIFLPHVSDGDTS' A
#
# COMPACT_ATOMS: atom_id res chain seq x y z
N MET A 1 8.21 -1.54 6.17
CA MET A 1 6.99 -1.13 6.89
C MET A 1 5.87 -2.11 6.57
N ASP A 2 5.13 -2.59 7.57
CA ASP A 2 4.05 -3.56 7.37
C ASP A 2 2.87 -2.94 6.64
N THR A 3 2.47 -3.50 5.50
CA THR A 3 1.32 -3.05 4.71
C THR A 3 0.01 -3.01 5.51
N LYS A 4 -0.08 -3.83 6.56
CA LYS A 4 -1.20 -3.83 7.52
C LYS A 4 -1.32 -2.52 8.29
N LEU A 5 -0.21 -1.88 8.65
CA LEU A 5 -0.22 -0.59 9.35
C LEU A 5 -0.76 0.51 8.44
N ILE A 6 -0.43 0.48 7.16
CA ILE A 6 -0.88 1.45 6.16
C ILE A 6 -2.40 1.34 5.96
N ILE A 7 -2.90 0.11 5.81
CA ILE A 7 -4.35 -0.15 5.74
C ILE A 7 -5.04 0.35 7.01
N LYS A 8 -4.44 0.16 8.19
CA LYS A 8 -4.99 0.65 9.46
C LYS A 8 -5.00 2.19 9.51
N SER A 9 -3.96 2.85 9.00
CA SER A 9 -3.87 4.31 8.88
C SER A 9 -4.96 4.88 7.97
N LEU A 10 -5.30 4.17 6.89
CA LEU A 10 -6.41 4.51 5.98
C LEU A 10 -7.81 4.31 6.58
N GLY A 11 -7.94 3.92 7.85
CA GLY A 11 -9.22 3.58 8.48
C GLY A 11 -9.58 2.10 8.41
N GLY A 12 -8.62 1.25 8.06
CA GLY A 12 -8.75 -0.21 8.06
C GLY A 12 -9.13 -0.81 6.70
N PRO A 13 -9.21 -2.15 6.63
CA PRO A 13 -9.45 -2.88 5.37
C PRO A 13 -10.80 -2.56 4.75
N THR A 14 -11.81 -2.20 5.55
CA THR A 14 -13.14 -1.80 5.06
C THR A 14 -13.11 -0.45 4.35
N ALA A 15 -12.36 0.53 4.89
CA ALA A 15 -12.22 1.84 4.27
C ALA A 15 -11.52 1.71 2.92
N VAL A 16 -10.40 0.95 2.88
CA VAL A 16 -9.67 0.65 1.64
C VAL A 16 -10.57 -0.05 0.63
N ALA A 17 -11.31 -1.09 1.05
CA ALA A 17 -12.23 -1.83 0.17
C ALA A 17 -13.25 -0.89 -0.49
N ARG A 18 -13.86 0.00 0.29
CA ARG A 18 -14.84 0.98 -0.19
C ARG A 18 -14.21 2.02 -1.11
N LEU A 19 -12.98 2.44 -0.82
CA LEU A 19 -12.24 3.46 -1.57
C LEU A 19 -12.02 3.04 -3.04
N ILE A 20 -11.70 1.76 -3.24
CA ILE A 20 -11.40 1.19 -4.57
C ILE A 20 -12.55 0.34 -5.13
N GLY A 21 -13.70 0.29 -4.45
CA GLY A 21 -14.88 -0.41 -4.91
C GLY A 21 -14.78 -1.94 -4.91
N ILE A 22 -14.01 -2.54 -4.01
CA ILE A 22 -13.92 -4.00 -3.86
C ILE A 22 -14.55 -4.48 -2.55
N THR A 23 -14.67 -5.79 -2.40
CA THR A 23 -15.19 -6.39 -1.17
C THR A 23 -14.14 -6.45 -0.07
N LYS A 24 -14.57 -6.31 1.20
CA LYS A 24 -13.69 -6.49 2.38
C LYS A 24 -12.98 -7.84 2.40
N GLY A 25 -13.64 -8.88 1.87
CA GLY A 25 -13.08 -10.23 1.77
C GLY A 25 -11.85 -10.25 0.87
N ALA A 26 -11.91 -9.58 -0.29
CA ALA A 26 -10.76 -9.47 -1.18
C ALA A 26 -9.57 -8.81 -0.49
N VAL A 27 -9.79 -7.71 0.25
CA VAL A 27 -8.71 -7.04 1.01
C VAL A 27 -8.12 -7.96 2.08
N SER A 28 -8.96 -8.69 2.83
CA SER A 28 -8.48 -9.62 3.86
C SER A 28 -7.70 -10.82 3.30
N GLN A 29 -7.93 -11.19 2.04
CA GLN A 29 -7.19 -12.27 1.38
C GLN A 29 -5.84 -11.83 0.80
N TRP A 30 -5.58 -10.53 0.75
CA TRP A 30 -4.31 -10.03 0.25
C TRP A 30 -3.18 -10.37 1.22
N LYS A 31 -2.25 -11.21 0.76
CA LYS A 31 -0.96 -11.39 1.43
C LYS A 31 -0.10 -10.13 1.34
N ALA A 32 -0.19 -9.43 0.19
CA ALA A 32 0.42 -8.14 -0.06
C ALA A 32 -0.46 -7.36 -1.04
N ILE A 33 -0.41 -6.03 -0.99
CA ILE A 33 -1.21 -5.18 -1.87
C ILE A 33 -0.73 -5.34 -3.33
N PRO A 34 -1.61 -5.71 -4.27
CA PRO A 34 -1.26 -5.78 -5.69
C PRO A 34 -0.87 -4.42 -6.23
N VAL A 35 0.07 -4.36 -7.19
CA VAL A 35 0.51 -3.11 -7.83
C VAL A 35 -0.67 -2.33 -8.44
N ASP A 36 -1.54 -3.03 -9.15
CA ASP A 36 -2.75 -2.47 -9.75
C ASP A 36 -3.66 -1.78 -8.70
N LYS A 37 -3.80 -2.40 -7.53
CA LYS A 37 -4.60 -1.87 -6.42
C LYS A 37 -3.90 -0.72 -5.72
N ALA A 38 -2.57 -0.77 -5.60
CA ALA A 38 -1.79 0.31 -5.01
C ALA A 38 -1.95 1.62 -5.79
N ILE A 39 -1.95 1.55 -7.13
CA ILE A 39 -2.20 2.70 -8.00
C ILE A 39 -3.63 3.22 -7.79
N LEU A 40 -4.62 2.32 -7.69
CA LEU A 40 -6.01 2.72 -7.44
C LEU A 40 -6.16 3.44 -6.08
N ILE A 41 -5.52 2.93 -5.04
CA ILE A 41 -5.51 3.54 -3.69
C ILE A 41 -4.82 4.90 -3.74
N GLU A 42 -3.66 5.02 -4.40
CA GLU A 42 -2.94 6.30 -4.54
C GLU A 42 -3.81 7.36 -5.22
N ARG A 43 -4.48 7.00 -6.31
CA ARG A 43 -5.39 7.90 -7.02
C ARG A 43 -6.61 8.26 -6.18
N ALA A 44 -7.21 7.30 -5.50
CA ALA A 44 -8.40 7.52 -4.70
C ALA A 44 -8.12 8.26 -3.38
N THR A 45 -6.88 8.19 -2.88
CA THR A 45 -6.41 8.99 -1.73
C THR A 45 -5.79 10.33 -2.14
N HIS A 46 -5.83 10.67 -3.43
CA HIS A 46 -5.29 11.91 -3.99
C HIS A 46 -3.81 12.14 -3.62
N GLY A 47 -3.02 11.07 -3.56
CA GLY A 47 -1.60 11.14 -3.19
C GLY A 47 -1.34 11.18 -1.68
N SER A 48 -2.35 11.02 -0.82
CA SER A 48 -2.14 10.90 0.62
C SER A 48 -1.34 9.65 0.99
N ILE A 49 -1.48 8.56 0.21
CA ILE A 49 -0.61 7.38 0.31
C ILE A 49 -0.17 7.00 -1.10
N THR A 50 1.14 6.90 -1.30
CA THR A 50 1.71 6.51 -2.59
C THR A 50 1.91 5.00 -2.69
N ARG A 51 2.01 4.47 -3.91
CA ARG A 51 2.37 3.08 -4.17
C ARG A 51 3.72 2.67 -3.57
N GLN A 52 4.62 3.63 -3.34
CA GLN A 52 5.89 3.43 -2.64
C GLN A 52 5.71 3.08 -1.18
N GLU A 53 4.80 3.78 -0.49
CA GLU A 53 4.42 3.43 0.88
C GLU A 53 3.74 2.07 0.91
N LEU A 54 2.80 1.81 -0.01
CA LEU A 54 2.04 0.55 -0.07
C LEU A 54 2.90 -0.65 -0.43
N ARG A 55 3.92 -0.48 -1.28
CA ARG A 55 4.84 -1.53 -1.71
C ARG A 55 6.26 -0.98 -1.77
N PRO A 56 6.91 -0.81 -0.60
CA PRO A 56 8.31 -0.41 -0.55
C PRO A 56 9.18 -1.47 -1.25
N ASP A 57 8.83 -2.75 -1.13
CA ASP A 57 9.58 -3.85 -1.76
C ASP A 57 9.66 -3.77 -3.30
N ILE A 58 8.75 -3.06 -3.96
CA ILE A 58 8.78 -2.88 -5.43
C ILE A 58 9.34 -1.52 -5.80
N PHE A 59 8.90 -0.47 -5.11
CA PHE A 59 9.07 0.89 -5.58
C PHE A 59 10.12 1.70 -4.81
N LEU A 60 10.56 1.23 -3.64
CA LEU A 60 11.73 1.80 -2.99
C LEU A 60 12.96 1.03 -3.50
N PRO A 61 13.88 1.67 -4.25
CA PRO A 61 15.19 1.08 -4.41
C PRO A 61 15.74 0.90 -3.00
N HIS A 62 16.21 -0.31 -2.67
CA HIS A 62 17.11 -0.49 -1.55
C HIS A 62 18.28 0.45 -1.84
N VAL A 63 18.28 1.63 -1.22
CA VAL A 63 19.46 2.45 -1.12
C VAL A 63 20.39 1.58 -0.28
N SER A 64 21.18 0.78 -0.97
CA SER A 64 22.39 0.22 -0.41
C SER A 64 23.28 1.43 -0.18
N ASP A 65 23.17 2.03 1.01
CA ASP A 65 24.18 2.92 1.55
C ASP A 65 25.47 2.09 1.70
N GLY A 66 26.17 1.91 0.58
CA GLY A 66 27.53 1.42 0.55
C GLY A 66 28.46 2.61 0.56
N ASP A 67 28.87 3.05 1.75
CA ASP A 67 30.20 3.61 2.00
C ASP A 67 30.44 3.69 3.52
N THR A 68 30.67 2.53 4.14
CA THR A 68 31.47 2.51 5.38
C THR A 68 32.91 2.65 4.93
N SER A 69 33.41 3.89 5.03
CA SER A 69 34.82 4.25 4.87
C SER A 69 35.73 3.53 5.88
#